data_AF-A0A6J4NQZ4-F1
#
_entry.id   AF-A0A6J4NQZ4-F1
#
_cell.length_a   1.000
_cell.length_b   1.000
_cell.length_c   1.000
_cell.angle_alpha   90.00
_cell.angle_beta   90.00
_cell.angle_gamma   90.00
#
_symmetry.space_group_name_H-M   'P 1'
#
loop_
_entity.id
_entity.type
_entity.pdbx_description
1 polymer ?
#
loop_
_entity_poly.entity_id
_entity_poly.type
_entity_poly.pdbx_seq_one_letter_code
_entity_poly.pdbx_strand_id
1 'polypeptide(L)'
;FQLNNFEELADKYGYKQVVIKSGEFKDIGNAFRQITPEEREIFQSLVDESYAEFVDVISSGRNIPEDRVREIADGRIYSGQRAKELGLVDSFGGLDEASAKARQLSETDQATVVRYVQPPTFTDSLLSGLGPQPSEAERLAQEAGLTLEPKPYYLYLPGA
;
A
#
# COMPACT_ATOMS: atom_id res chain seq x y z
N PHE A 1 8.72 1.56 13.01
CA PHE A 1 9.70 2.64 12.76
C PHE A 1 11.03 2.04 12.36
N GLN A 2 11.70 2.59 11.34
CA GLN A 2 13.10 2.27 11.04
C GLN A 2 13.94 3.51 11.38
N LEU A 3 14.97 3.31 12.20
CA LEU A 3 15.94 4.34 12.56
C LEU A 3 17.31 3.85 12.14
N ASN A 4 18.05 4.70 11.45
CA ASN A 4 19.42 4.39 11.05
C ASN A 4 20.38 4.99 12.08
N ASN A 5 21.42 4.24 12.46
CA ASN A 5 22.48 4.72 13.33
C ASN A 5 23.80 4.84 12.54
N PHE A 6 24.38 6.03 12.54
CA PHE A 6 25.62 6.43 11.89
C PHE A 6 26.69 6.88 12.88
N GLU A 7 26.52 6.64 14.19
CA GLU A 7 27.49 7.01 15.24
C GLU A 7 28.90 6.52 14.92
N GLU A 8 29.06 5.23 14.66
CA GLU A 8 30.37 4.64 14.32
C GLU A 8 30.94 5.18 13.01
N LEU A 9 30.07 5.46 12.04
CA LEU A 9 30.48 6.07 10.77
C LEU A 9 30.99 7.50 11.00
N ALA A 10 30.26 8.29 11.79
CA ALA A 10 30.64 9.64 12.14
C ALA A 10 31.97 9.68 12.90
N ASP A 11 32.14 8.78 13.88
CA ASP A 11 33.38 8.63 14.65
C ASP A 11 34.58 8.32 13.75
N LYS A 12 34.41 7.41 12.78
CA LYS A 12 35.48 7.05 11.83
C LYS A 12 35.96 8.25 11.00
N TYR A 13 35.07 9.14 10.60
CA TYR A 13 35.39 10.31 9.77
C TYR A 13 35.58 11.60 10.59
N GLY A 14 35.57 11.50 11.92
CA GLY A 14 35.74 12.64 12.82
C GLY A 14 34.57 13.63 12.80
N TYR A 15 33.40 13.23 12.29
CA TYR A 15 32.19 14.03 12.38
C TYR A 15 31.65 13.96 13.81
N LYS A 16 31.42 15.11 14.42
CA LYS A 16 30.87 15.21 15.78
C LYS A 16 29.62 16.07 15.75
N GLN A 17 28.50 15.47 16.14
CA GLN A 17 27.26 16.20 16.33
C GLN A 17 27.14 16.62 17.80
N VAL A 18 27.06 17.93 18.03
CA VAL A 18 26.80 18.49 19.36
C VAL A 18 25.33 18.90 19.42
N VAL A 19 24.56 18.29 20.33
CA VAL A 19 23.13 18.55 20.49
C VAL A 19 22.89 19.33 21.78
N ILE A 20 22.33 20.52 21.65
CA ILE A 20 21.85 21.32 22.79
C ILE A 20 20.33 21.22 22.81
N LYS A 21 19.78 20.60 23.85
CA LYS A 21 18.34 20.30 23.96
C LYS A 21 17.77 20.77 25.30
N SER A 22 16.50 21.17 25.28
CA SER A 22 15.76 21.65 26.47
C SER A 22 14.97 20.55 27.19
N GLY A 23 15.05 19.31 26.72
CA GLY A 23 14.38 18.15 27.32
C GLY A 23 15.00 16.86 26.84
N GLU A 24 14.84 15.80 27.65
CA GLU A 24 15.50 14.51 27.47
C GLU A 24 15.24 13.89 26.09
N PHE A 25 13.98 13.81 25.67
CA PHE A 25 13.57 13.15 24.42
C PHE A 25 13.52 14.07 23.20
N LYS A 26 14.01 15.32 23.27
CA LYS A 26 13.91 16.28 22.15
C LYS A 26 14.82 15.98 20.96
N ASP A 27 15.68 14.98 21.08
CA ASP A 27 16.50 14.42 20.01
C ASP A 27 16.26 12.91 19.86
N ILE A 28 15.10 12.41 20.30
CA ILE A 28 14.73 11.00 20.12
C ILE A 28 14.78 10.65 18.62
N GLY A 29 15.39 9.52 18.30
CA GLY A 29 15.63 9.11 16.91
C GLY A 29 16.82 9.79 16.23
N ASN A 30 17.68 10.49 16.99
CA ASN A 30 18.94 10.99 16.47
C ASN A 30 19.80 9.85 15.89
N ALA A 31 20.20 10.00 14.62
CA ALA A 31 20.99 9.01 13.90
C ALA A 31 22.48 8.96 14.30
N PHE A 32 23.00 9.90 15.10
CA PHE A 32 24.42 9.97 15.45
C PHE A 32 24.73 9.53 16.88
N ARG A 33 23.78 8.89 17.56
CA ARG A 33 23.99 8.23 18.85
C ARG A 33 23.12 6.98 18.96
N GLN A 34 23.49 6.06 19.84
CA GLN A 34 22.61 4.97 20.21
C GLN A 34 21.28 5.45 20.80
N ILE A 35 20.21 4.76 20.41
CA ILE A 35 18.88 4.91 21.02
C ILE A 35 18.90 4.31 22.42
N THR A 36 18.31 4.99 23.40
CA THR A 36 18.20 4.43 24.76
C THR A 36 17.07 3.40 24.87
N PRO A 37 17.08 2.54 25.90
CA PRO A 37 15.96 1.62 26.16
C PRO A 37 14.61 2.34 26.30
N GLU A 38 14.58 3.48 26.98
CA GLU A 38 13.37 4.29 27.21
C GLU A 38 12.84 4.87 25.89
N GLU A 39 13.73 5.38 25.04
CA GLU A 39 13.37 5.87 23.71
C GLU A 39 12.84 4.76 22.80
N ARG A 40 13.41 3.56 22.89
CA ARG A 40 12.92 2.39 22.17
C ARG A 40 11.52 2.02 22.63
N GLU A 41 11.24 2.06 23.93
CA GLU A 41 9.93 1.75 24.49
C GLU A 41 8.87 2.75 24.00
N ILE A 42 9.20 4.04 23.92
CA ILE A 42 8.31 5.06 23.34
C ILE A 42 7.96 4.75 21.88
N PHE A 43 8.95 4.41 21.04
CA PHE A 43 8.62 4.05 19.65
C PHE A 43 7.87 2.72 19.55
N GLN A 44 8.17 1.77 20.43
CA GLN A 44 7.48 0.48 20.46
C GLN A 44 6.01 0.67 20.85
N SER A 45 5.69 1.53 21.83
CA SER A 45 4.31 1.81 22.21
C SER A 45 3.50 2.39 21.05
N LEU A 46 4.08 3.30 20.26
CA LEU A 46 3.42 3.85 19.07
C LEU A 46 3.15 2.78 18.00
N VAL A 47 4.07 1.83 17.84
CA VAL A 47 3.86 0.69 16.93
C VAL A 47 2.76 -0.22 17.45
N ASP A 48 2.78 -0.54 18.73
CA ASP A 48 1.82 -1.43 19.37
C ASP A 48 0.41 -0.84 19.37
N GLU A 49 0.28 0.46 19.61
CA GLU A 49 -0.98 1.22 19.48
C GLU A 49 -1.52 1.15 18.05
N SER A 50 -0.69 1.45 17.05
CA SER A 50 -1.09 1.38 15.64
C SER A 50 -1.48 -0.05 15.22
N TYR A 51 -0.76 -1.04 15.74
CA TYR A 51 -1.03 -2.45 15.47
C TYR A 51 -2.34 -2.90 16.13
N ALA A 52 -2.61 -2.47 17.36
CA ALA A 52 -3.85 -2.77 18.05
C ALA A 52 -5.06 -2.21 17.30
N GLU A 53 -4.98 -0.97 16.79
CA GLU A 53 -6.03 -0.38 15.96
C GLU A 53 -6.26 -1.18 14.67
N PHE A 54 -5.17 -1.58 13.99
CA PHE A 54 -5.27 -2.42 12.79
C PHE A 54 -5.96 -3.76 13.07
N VAL A 55 -5.62 -4.41 14.18
CA VAL A 55 -6.22 -5.67 14.62
C VAL A 55 -7.72 -5.48 14.92
N ASP A 56 -8.11 -4.40 15.59
CA ASP A 56 -9.52 -4.09 15.91
C ASP A 56 -10.37 -3.88 14.66
N VAL A 57 -9.87 -3.13 13.68
CA VAL A 57 -10.55 -2.91 12.38
C VAL A 57 -10.79 -4.24 11.65
N ILE A 58 -9.81 -5.15 11.66
CA ILE A 58 -9.98 -6.46 11.02
C ILE A 58 -10.95 -7.33 11.82
N SER A 59 -10.79 -7.38 13.14
CA SER A 59 -11.62 -8.18 14.04
C SER A 59 -13.09 -7.83 13.87
N SER A 60 -13.42 -6.55 13.99
CA SER A 60 -14.78 -6.02 13.83
C SER A 60 -15.30 -6.13 12.39
N GLY A 61 -14.49 -5.77 11.40
CA GLY A 61 -14.89 -5.74 9.99
C GLY A 61 -15.06 -7.13 9.36
N ARG A 62 -14.35 -8.14 9.86
CA ARG A 62 -14.40 -9.52 9.36
C ARG A 62 -15.08 -10.50 10.31
N ASN A 63 -15.45 -10.05 11.51
CA ASN A 63 -15.98 -10.87 12.60
C ASN A 63 -15.04 -12.06 12.93
N ILE A 64 -13.73 -11.79 12.99
CA ILE A 64 -12.68 -12.76 13.35
C ILE A 64 -12.22 -12.44 14.77
N PRO A 65 -12.12 -13.42 15.69
CA PRO A 65 -11.62 -13.15 17.05
C PRO A 65 -10.25 -12.50 17.05
N GLU A 66 -10.02 -11.53 17.95
CA GLU A 66 -8.78 -10.75 18.02
C GLU A 66 -7.53 -11.64 18.08
N ASP A 67 -7.54 -12.68 18.93
CA ASP A 67 -6.45 -13.65 19.06
C ASP A 67 -6.10 -14.29 17.71
N ARG A 68 -7.12 -14.63 16.92
CA ARG A 68 -6.92 -15.21 15.60
C ARG A 68 -6.40 -14.19 14.59
N VAL A 69 -6.83 -12.93 14.67
CA VAL A 69 -6.28 -11.86 13.85
C VAL A 69 -4.78 -11.68 14.15
N ARG A 70 -4.39 -11.66 15.43
CA ARG A 70 -2.98 -11.54 15.84
C ARG A 70 -2.12 -12.68 15.34
N GLU A 71 -2.65 -13.90 15.27
CA GLU A 71 -1.93 -15.05 14.66
C GLU A 71 -1.65 -14.89 13.16
N ILE A 72 -2.52 -14.20 12.42
CA ILE A 72 -2.42 -14.09 10.96
C ILE A 72 -1.89 -12.72 10.49
N ALA A 73 -1.89 -11.71 11.36
CA ALA A 73 -1.46 -10.34 11.09
C ALA A 73 -0.06 -10.07 11.66
N ASP A 74 0.95 -10.79 11.14
CA ASP A 74 2.36 -10.64 11.54
C ASP A 74 3.21 -9.85 10.52
N GLY A 75 2.55 -9.22 9.55
CA GLY A 75 3.18 -8.41 8.49
C GLY A 75 3.52 -9.17 7.21
N ARG A 76 3.26 -10.48 7.13
CA ARG A 76 3.43 -11.24 5.87
C ARG A 76 2.37 -10.89 4.84
N ILE A 77 2.70 -11.12 3.56
CA ILE A 77 1.77 -11.00 2.45
C ILE A 77 1.03 -12.32 2.20
N TYR A 78 -0.22 -12.23 1.73
CA TYR A 78 -1.04 -13.38 1.35
C TYR A 78 -1.42 -13.32 -0.12
N SER A 79 -1.48 -14.48 -0.78
CA SER A 79 -2.17 -14.61 -2.06
C SER A 79 -3.67 -14.43 -1.85
N GLY A 80 -4.42 -14.08 -2.90
CA GLY A 80 -5.88 -14.00 -2.82
C GLY A 80 -6.50 -15.31 -2.31
N GLN A 81 -6.01 -16.47 -2.77
CA GLN A 81 -6.47 -17.78 -2.32
C GLN A 81 -6.32 -17.93 -0.80
N ARG A 82 -5.13 -17.61 -0.27
CA ARG A 82 -4.89 -17.72 1.17
C ARG A 82 -5.70 -16.69 1.96
N ALA A 83 -5.84 -15.47 1.46
CA ALA A 83 -6.69 -14.46 2.09
C ALA A 83 -8.14 -14.92 2.19
N LYS A 84 -8.65 -15.63 1.17
CA LYS A 84 -10.00 -16.18 1.16
C LYS A 84 -10.17 -17.29 2.20
N GLU A 85 -9.22 -18.21 2.30
CA GLU A 85 -9.19 -19.26 3.33
C GLU A 85 -9.14 -18.70 4.76
N LEU A 86 -8.41 -17.60 4.95
CA LEU A 86 -8.27 -16.92 6.24
C LEU A 86 -9.47 -15.99 6.56
N GLY A 87 -10.45 -15.86 5.66
CA GLY A 87 -11.61 -14.99 5.86
C GLY A 87 -11.31 -13.51 5.70
N LEU A 88 -10.14 -13.13 5.17
CA LEU A 88 -9.74 -11.74 4.94
C LEU A 88 -10.42 -11.12 3.70
N VAL A 89 -10.93 -11.93 2.78
CA VAL A 89 -11.70 -11.48 1.60
C VAL A 89 -12.96 -12.30 1.35
N ASP A 90 -13.95 -11.70 0.69
CA ASP A 90 -15.27 -12.30 0.48
C ASP A 90 -15.42 -13.09 -0.82
N SER A 91 -14.67 -12.76 -1.87
CA SER A 91 -14.75 -13.47 -3.15
C SER A 91 -13.58 -13.09 -4.06
N PHE A 92 -13.40 -13.87 -5.13
CA PHE A 92 -12.55 -13.48 -6.26
C PHE A 92 -13.37 -12.74 -7.30
N GLY A 93 -12.77 -11.74 -7.95
CA GLY A 93 -13.41 -10.96 -9.01
C GLY A 93 -12.62 -9.70 -9.33
N GLY A 94 -12.98 -9.06 -10.44
CA GLY A 94 -12.51 -7.74 -10.83
C GLY A 94 -13.51 -6.64 -10.46
N LEU A 95 -13.35 -5.48 -11.12
CA LEU A 95 -14.19 -4.32 -10.87
C LEU A 95 -15.64 -4.52 -11.34
N ASP A 96 -15.87 -5.34 -12.36
CA ASP A 96 -17.21 -5.60 -12.88
C ASP A 96 -18.03 -6.43 -11.88
N GLU A 97 -17.45 -7.48 -11.30
CA GLU A 97 -18.07 -8.29 -10.25
C GLU A 97 -18.31 -7.47 -8.98
N ALA A 98 -17.33 -6.65 -8.58
CA ALA A 98 -17.48 -5.74 -7.45
C ALA A 98 -18.62 -4.72 -7.67
N SER A 99 -18.70 -4.14 -8.86
CA SER A 99 -19.76 -3.19 -9.24
C SER A 99 -21.13 -3.85 -9.27
N ALA A 100 -21.24 -5.03 -9.85
CA ALA A 100 -22.47 -5.81 -9.86
C ALA A 100 -22.93 -6.14 -8.44
N LYS A 101 -21.99 -6.53 -7.56
CA LYS A 101 -22.29 -6.81 -6.15
C LYS A 101 -22.75 -5.56 -5.40
N ALA A 102 -22.09 -4.42 -5.62
CA ALA A 102 -22.50 -3.15 -5.03
C ALA A 102 -23.90 -2.72 -5.49
N ARG A 103 -24.22 -2.86 -6.78
CA ARG A 103 -25.58 -2.63 -7.30
C ARG A 103 -26.62 -3.50 -6.60
N GLN A 104 -26.33 -4.80 -6.46
CA GLN A 104 -27.21 -5.73 -5.76
C GLN A 104 -27.46 -5.31 -4.30
N LEU A 105 -26.43 -4.86 -3.58
CA LEU A 105 -26.52 -4.45 -2.18
C LEU A 105 -27.18 -3.08 -1.99
N SER A 106 -27.17 -2.23 -3.02
CA SER A 106 -27.74 -0.88 -2.95
C SER A 106 -29.26 -0.82 -3.11
N GLU A 107 -29.90 -1.96 -3.42
CA GLU A 107 -31.36 -2.08 -3.61
C GLU A 107 -31.94 -1.06 -4.62
N THR A 108 -31.13 -0.58 -5.56
CA THR A 108 -31.54 0.37 -6.60
C THR A 108 -31.17 -0.11 -7.99
N ASP A 109 -32.11 0.05 -8.92
CA ASP A 109 -31.91 -0.26 -10.33
C ASP A 109 -31.18 0.88 -11.08
N GLN A 110 -30.96 2.04 -10.44
CA GLN A 110 -30.44 3.26 -11.07
C GLN A 110 -29.00 3.60 -10.68
N ALA A 111 -28.17 2.59 -10.37
CA ALA A 111 -26.79 2.79 -9.95
C ALA A 111 -25.81 2.89 -11.14
N THR A 112 -25.23 4.07 -11.33
CA THR A 112 -24.18 4.34 -12.32
C THR A 112 -22.80 4.29 -11.67
N VAL A 113 -21.88 3.51 -12.25
CA VAL A 113 -20.48 3.50 -11.83
C VAL A 113 -19.78 4.67 -12.53
N VAL A 114 -19.26 5.60 -11.75
CA VAL A 114 -18.49 6.74 -12.27
C VAL A 114 -17.02 6.56 -11.89
N ARG A 115 -16.14 6.56 -12.89
CA ARG A 115 -14.69 6.56 -12.68
C ARG A 115 -14.17 7.98 -12.85
N TYR A 116 -13.67 8.58 -11.77
CA TYR A 116 -12.94 9.84 -11.86
C TYR A 116 -11.57 9.58 -12.47
N VAL A 117 -11.32 10.15 -13.64
CA VAL A 117 -10.00 10.21 -14.25
C VAL A 117 -9.51 11.64 -14.07
N GLN A 118 -8.35 11.83 -13.45
CA GLN A 118 -7.72 13.15 -13.41
C GLN A 118 -7.34 13.50 -14.86
N PRO A 119 -7.91 14.55 -15.46
CA PRO A 119 -7.50 14.96 -16.80
C PRO A 119 -6.03 15.37 -16.75
N PRO A 120 -5.26 15.12 -17.83
CA PRO A 120 -3.86 15.55 -17.89
C PRO A 120 -3.79 17.06 -17.64
N THR A 121 -2.83 17.47 -16.82
CA THR A 121 -2.60 18.88 -16.56
C THR A 121 -2.10 19.57 -17.84
N PHE A 122 -2.15 20.90 -17.88
CA PHE A 122 -1.62 21.66 -19.02
C PHE A 122 -0.14 21.35 -19.29
N THR A 123 0.65 21.12 -18.24
CA THR A 123 2.05 20.68 -18.34
C THR A 123 2.16 19.27 -18.95
N ASP A 124 1.27 18.34 -18.58
CA ASP A 124 1.27 16.99 -19.17
C ASP A 124 0.94 17.04 -20.66
N SER A 125 -0.02 17.88 -21.05
CA SER A 125 -0.41 18.07 -22.45
C SER A 125 0.68 18.73 -23.30
N LEU A 126 1.46 19.65 -22.70
CA LEU A 126 2.58 20.32 -23.34
C LEU A 126 3.81 19.39 -23.46
N LEU A 127 4.09 18.60 -22.43
CA LEU A 127 5.19 17.63 -22.44
C LEU A 127 4.88 16.38 -23.28
N SER A 128 3.61 15.96 -23.39
CA SER A 128 3.21 14.85 -24.27
C SER A 128 3.43 15.16 -25.76
N GLY A 129 3.41 16.44 -26.14
CA GLY A 129 3.77 16.87 -27.50
C GLY A 129 5.28 16.76 -27.81
N LEU A 130 6.12 16.64 -26.78
CA LEU A 130 7.57 16.47 -26.87
C LEU A 130 8.02 15.02 -26.64
N GLY A 131 7.11 14.14 -26.21
CA GLY A 131 7.34 12.71 -26.02
C GLY A 131 7.23 11.92 -27.33
N PRO A 132 7.75 10.68 -27.38
CA PRO A 132 7.60 9.81 -28.53
C PRO A 132 6.11 9.57 -28.82
N GLN A 133 5.70 9.90 -30.05
CA GLN A 133 4.33 9.70 -30.50
C GLN A 133 4.05 8.19 -30.59
N PRO A 134 2.85 7.73 -30.19
CA PRO A 134 2.46 6.34 -30.34
C PRO A 134 2.55 5.95 -31.82
N SER A 135 3.08 4.75 -32.04
CA SER A 135 3.26 4.20 -33.39
C SER A 135 1.91 4.09 -34.11
N GLU A 136 1.97 4.06 -35.44
CA GLU A 136 0.78 3.96 -36.29
C GLU A 136 -0.05 2.70 -35.97
N ALA A 137 0.62 1.62 -35.56
CA ALA A 137 0.01 0.38 -35.10
C ALA A 137 -0.79 0.56 -33.79
N GLU A 138 -0.27 1.33 -32.83
CA GLU A 138 -0.96 1.62 -31.56
C GLU A 138 -2.19 2.49 -31.77
N ARG A 139 -2.13 3.45 -32.69
CA ARG A 139 -3.27 4.29 -33.06
C ARG A 139 -4.39 3.50 -33.73
N LEU A 140 -4.04 2.68 -34.73
CA LEU A 140 -5.00 1.83 -35.44
C LEU A 140 -5.67 0.81 -34.51
N ALA A 141 -4.92 0.23 -33.57
CA ALA A 141 -5.49 -0.68 -32.60
C ALA A 141 -6.44 0.03 -31.65
N GLN A 142 -6.10 1.22 -31.17
CA GLN A 142 -6.96 2.02 -30.29
C GLN A 142 -8.26 2.44 -30.98
N GLU A 143 -8.21 2.81 -32.27
CA GLU A 143 -9.39 3.09 -33.11
C GLU A 143 -10.25 1.84 -33.36
N ALA A 144 -9.63 0.66 -33.45
CA ALA A 144 -10.32 -0.63 -33.56
C ALA A 144 -10.84 -1.18 -32.21
N GLY A 145 -10.67 -0.43 -31.11
CA GLY A 145 -11.03 -0.88 -29.76
C GLY A 145 -10.11 -1.99 -29.19
N LEU A 146 -8.97 -2.23 -29.83
CA LEU A 146 -7.95 -3.20 -29.41
C LEU A 146 -6.89 -2.49 -28.56
N THR A 147 -6.73 -2.92 -27.31
CA THR A 147 -5.65 -2.45 -26.45
C THR A 147 -4.38 -3.28 -26.70
N LEU A 148 -3.36 -2.69 -27.32
CA LEU A 148 -2.06 -3.35 -27.56
C LEU A 148 -1.11 -3.31 -26.34
N GLU A 149 -1.57 -2.79 -25.20
CA GLU A 149 -0.79 -2.90 -23.98
C GLU A 149 -0.56 -4.38 -23.66
N PRO A 150 0.71 -4.81 -23.48
CA PRO A 150 1.01 -6.16 -23.03
C PRO A 150 0.47 -6.31 -21.59
N LYS A 151 -0.77 -6.75 -21.49
CA LYS A 151 -1.36 -7.17 -20.22
C LYS A 151 -0.70 -8.51 -19.85
N PRO A 152 -0.22 -8.70 -18.61
CA PRO A 152 0.18 -10.01 -18.16
C PRO A 152 -1.06 -10.91 -18.16
N TYR A 153 -1.24 -11.69 -19.22
CA TYR A 153 -2.20 -12.78 -19.22
C TYR A 153 -1.59 -13.90 -18.39
N TYR A 154 -2.19 -14.21 -17.24
CA TYR A 154 -1.92 -15.47 -16.58
C TYR A 154 -2.36 -16.58 -17.55
N LEU A 155 -1.40 -17.37 -18.03
CA LEU A 155 -1.68 -18.54 -18.84
C LEU A 155 -2.33 -19.59 -17.93
N TYR A 156 -3.66 -19.51 -17.78
CA TYR A 156 -4.41 -20.59 -17.15
C TYR A 156 -4.52 -21.72 -18.18
N LEU A 157 -3.74 -22.78 -17.98
CA LEU A 157 -3.92 -24.06 -18.67
C LEU A 157 -4.85 -24.93 -17.79
N PRO A 158 -6.13 -25.11 -18.15
CA PRO A 158 -6.95 -26.11 -17.50
C PRO A 158 -6.51 -27.49 -18.02
N GLY A 159 -5.80 -28.23 -17.15
CA GLY A 159 -5.55 -29.66 -17.33
C GLY A 159 -4.34 -30.00 -18.20
N ALA A 160 -3.18 -30.15 -17.56
CA ALA A 160 -2.13 -31.12 -17.88
C ALA A 160 -1.31 -31.38 -16.61
#